data_AF-A0A0Q7IQY2-F1
#
_entry.id   AF-A0A0Q7IQY2-F1
#
_cell.length_a   1.000
_cell.length_b   1.000
_cell.length_c   1.000
_cell.angle_alpha   90.00
_cell.angle_beta   90.00
_cell.angle_gamma   90.00
#
_symmetry.space_group_name_H-M   'P 1'
#
loop_
_entity.id
_entity.type
_entity.pdbx_description
1 polymer ?
#
loop_
_entity_poly.entity_id
_entity_poly.type
_entity_poly.pdbx_seq_one_letter_code
_entity_poly.pdbx_strand_id
1 'polypeptide(L)'
;MWRSISLGALLLAVPVQAADCTLTNARYKQPDAPWWLTFKRVPRFSAPNQVAAFYLELANSGVEMQGAVHVPNGFGSPLWSIEGPCSPPEFAEEGTPAELCEFLDDTQYPAIYGEYDGKVRFLDTGVDTGVDAAVPEQIILPNLAASLWYSNYRQTEWLDGIDVGDAFTLEGCD
;
A
#
# COMPACT_ATOMS: atom_id res chain seq x y z
N MET A 1 6.92 17.48 -62.36
CA MET A 1 7.58 17.41 -61.04
C MET A 1 6.49 17.33 -59.99
N TRP A 2 6.17 16.14 -59.46
CA TRP A 2 5.19 15.98 -58.39
C TRP A 2 5.93 15.53 -57.12
N ARG A 3 5.83 16.32 -56.06
CA ARG A 3 6.35 16.00 -54.73
C ARG A 3 5.28 15.21 -53.99
N SER A 4 5.51 13.92 -53.77
CA SER A 4 4.71 13.14 -52.82
C SER A 4 5.21 13.45 -51.42
N ILE A 5 4.34 14.06 -50.61
CA ILE A 5 4.50 14.22 -49.17
C ILE A 5 3.87 12.97 -48.55
N SER A 6 4.68 12.06 -48.01
CA SER A 6 4.20 10.95 -47.19
C SER A 6 4.02 11.46 -45.76
N LEU A 7 2.77 11.62 -45.32
CA LEU A 7 2.42 11.83 -43.92
C LEU A 7 2.66 10.54 -43.14
N GLY A 8 3.34 10.68 -41.99
CA GLY A 8 3.61 9.61 -41.05
C GLY A 8 2.38 9.21 -40.24
N ALA A 9 2.34 7.95 -39.84
CA ALA A 9 1.48 7.45 -38.79
C ALA A 9 2.38 6.96 -37.65
N LEU A 10 2.65 7.83 -36.68
CA LEU A 10 3.21 7.45 -35.40
C LEU A 10 2.06 6.86 -34.58
N LEU A 11 1.97 5.53 -34.54
CA LEU A 11 1.06 4.84 -33.63
C LEU A 11 1.62 4.99 -32.21
N LEU A 12 1.06 5.93 -31.44
CA LEU A 12 1.24 6.01 -30.00
C LEU A 12 0.58 4.76 -29.39
N ALA A 13 1.40 3.76 -29.04
CA ALA A 13 0.96 2.66 -28.21
C ALA A 13 0.72 3.20 -26.79
N VAL A 14 -0.55 3.44 -26.45
CA VAL A 14 -0.96 3.75 -25.08
C VAL A 14 -0.85 2.45 -24.27
N PRO A 15 -0.22 2.44 -23.09
CA PRO A 15 -0.16 1.22 -22.28
C PRO A 15 -1.58 0.85 -21.82
N VAL A 16 -2.08 -0.26 -22.36
CA VAL A 16 -3.29 -0.97 -21.94
C VAL A 16 -2.98 -1.71 -20.63
N GLN A 17 -2.71 -0.98 -19.55
CA GLN A 17 -2.54 -1.58 -18.22
C GLN A 17 -3.38 -0.89 -17.13
N ALA A 18 -3.92 0.30 -17.37
CA ALA A 18 -4.65 1.05 -16.35
C ALA A 18 -6.18 0.77 -16.30
N ALA A 19 -6.76 0.10 -17.30
CA ALA A 19 -8.22 0.02 -17.43
C ALA A 19 -8.91 -0.97 -16.47
N ASP A 20 -8.18 -1.95 -15.90
CA ASP A 20 -8.74 -3.00 -15.04
C ASP A 20 -8.24 -2.93 -13.59
N CYS A 21 -7.55 -1.84 -13.24
CA CYS A 21 -7.07 -1.59 -11.91
C CYS A 21 -8.23 -1.19 -10.98
N THR A 22 -8.46 -2.01 -9.95
CA THR A 22 -9.30 -1.69 -8.80
C THR A 22 -8.43 -1.59 -7.56
N LEU A 23 -8.93 -0.97 -6.48
CA LEU A 23 -8.17 -0.95 -5.24
C LEU A 23 -7.80 -2.38 -4.82
N THR A 24 -8.67 -3.38 -4.99
CA THR A 24 -8.44 -4.75 -4.50
C THR A 24 -7.42 -5.60 -5.27
N ASN A 25 -6.89 -5.10 -6.38
CA ASN A 25 -5.81 -5.75 -7.13
C ASN A 25 -4.66 -4.79 -7.48
N ALA A 26 -4.66 -3.58 -6.92
CA ALA A 26 -3.60 -2.61 -7.14
C ALA A 26 -2.36 -2.97 -6.30
N ARG A 27 -1.19 -2.82 -6.93
CA ARG A 27 0.13 -3.04 -6.35
C ARG A 27 0.95 -1.77 -6.43
N TYR A 28 1.50 -1.39 -5.28
CA TYR A 28 2.25 -0.15 -5.11
C TYR A 28 3.65 -0.45 -4.58
N LYS A 29 4.61 0.38 -4.97
CA LYS A 29 6.02 0.25 -4.60
C LYS A 29 6.53 1.52 -3.95
N GLN A 30 7.37 1.39 -2.93
CA GLN A 30 8.10 2.53 -2.40
C GLN A 30 9.22 2.95 -3.38
N PRO A 31 9.37 4.26 -3.69
CA PRO A 31 10.35 4.71 -4.68
C PRO A 31 11.80 4.33 -4.33
N ASP A 32 12.17 4.47 -3.05
CA ASP A 32 13.55 4.41 -2.59
C ASP A 32 13.85 3.22 -1.65
N ALA A 33 12.86 2.33 -1.44
CA ALA A 33 13.02 1.10 -0.67
C ALA A 33 12.35 -0.10 -1.35
N PRO A 34 12.78 -1.34 -1.09
CA PRO A 34 12.24 -2.53 -1.74
C PRO A 34 10.90 -2.97 -1.12
N TRP A 35 10.10 -2.04 -0.60
CA TRP A 35 8.84 -2.32 0.05
C TRP A 35 7.69 -2.29 -0.95
N TRP A 36 6.78 -3.24 -0.81
CA TRP A 36 5.60 -3.35 -1.66
C TRP A 36 4.34 -3.32 -0.82
N LEU A 37 3.33 -2.63 -1.31
CA LEU A 37 2.00 -2.57 -0.73
C LEU A 37 1.01 -3.12 -1.73
N THR A 38 0.25 -4.13 -1.33
CA THR A 38 -0.77 -4.72 -2.20
C THR A 38 -2.09 -4.80 -1.46
N PHE A 39 -3.13 -4.22 -2.04
CA PHE A 39 -4.47 -4.34 -1.51
C PHE A 39 -5.08 -5.66 -1.93
N LYS A 40 -6.00 -6.16 -1.10
CA LYS A 40 -6.70 -7.42 -1.31
C LYS A 40 -8.15 -7.30 -0.88
N ARG A 41 -8.93 -8.30 -1.27
CA ARG A 41 -10.31 -8.40 -0.81
C ARG A 41 -10.35 -8.54 0.72
N VAL A 42 -11.26 -7.79 1.35
CA VAL A 42 -11.55 -7.89 2.78
C VAL A 42 -11.99 -9.31 3.13
N PRO A 43 -11.40 -9.96 4.15
CA PRO A 43 -11.80 -11.29 4.60
C PRO A 43 -13.28 -11.34 5.01
N ARG A 44 -13.97 -12.45 4.72
CA ARG A 44 -15.41 -12.59 5.04
C ARG A 44 -15.76 -12.46 6.53
N PHE A 45 -14.79 -12.68 7.42
CA PHE A 45 -14.95 -12.66 8.86
C PHE A 45 -14.16 -11.50 9.52
N SER A 46 -13.96 -10.41 8.78
CA SER A 46 -13.34 -9.17 9.30
C SER A 46 -14.26 -8.43 10.26
N ALA A 47 -13.71 -7.41 10.92
CA ALA A 47 -14.52 -6.46 11.68
C ALA A 47 -15.56 -5.76 10.75
N PRO A 48 -16.79 -5.47 11.22
CA PRO A 48 -17.84 -4.88 10.39
C PRO A 48 -17.49 -3.51 9.79
N ASN A 49 -16.59 -2.78 10.46
CA ASN A 49 -16.11 -1.46 10.03
C ASN A 49 -14.81 -1.53 9.21
N GLN A 50 -14.30 -2.72 8.90
CA GLN A 50 -13.16 -2.91 8.02
C GLN A 50 -13.60 -2.79 6.56
N VAL A 51 -13.07 -1.80 5.85
CA VAL A 51 -13.47 -1.43 4.48
C VAL A 51 -12.44 -1.81 3.42
N ALA A 52 -11.18 -1.98 3.82
CA ALA A 52 -10.13 -2.50 2.95
C ALA A 52 -9.14 -3.37 3.74
N ALA A 53 -8.43 -4.22 3.01
CA ALA A 53 -7.35 -5.03 3.53
C ALA A 53 -6.16 -4.92 2.57
N PHE A 54 -4.95 -4.98 3.11
CA PHE A 54 -3.73 -4.98 2.32
C PHE A 54 -2.67 -5.83 3.00
N TYR A 55 -1.53 -6.00 2.35
CA TYR A 55 -0.32 -6.48 2.97
C TYR A 55 0.87 -5.63 2.54
N LEU A 56 1.86 -5.53 3.42
CA LEU A 56 3.13 -4.84 3.21
C LEU A 56 4.24 -5.91 3.16
N GLU A 57 4.94 -6.01 2.03
CA GLU A 57 6.10 -6.88 1.87
C GLU A 57 7.37 -6.11 2.24
N LEU A 58 8.02 -6.52 3.33
CA LEU A 58 9.32 -6.03 3.76
C LEU A 58 10.41 -6.94 3.16
N ALA A 59 10.86 -6.61 1.95
CA ALA A 59 11.65 -7.54 1.14
C ALA A 59 13.00 -7.94 1.74
N ASN A 60 13.64 -7.08 2.56
CA ASN A 60 14.95 -7.40 3.13
C ASN A 60 14.84 -8.48 4.21
N SER A 61 13.80 -8.43 5.04
CA SER A 61 13.47 -9.44 6.05
C SER A 61 12.64 -10.63 5.53
N GLY A 62 12.06 -10.50 4.33
CA GLY A 62 11.15 -11.49 3.76
C GLY A 62 9.83 -11.60 4.53
N VAL A 63 9.46 -10.56 5.28
CA VAL A 63 8.25 -10.52 6.11
C VAL A 63 7.09 -9.90 5.33
N GLU A 64 5.91 -10.48 5.48
CA GLU A 64 4.64 -9.87 5.07
C GLU A 64 3.86 -9.40 6.31
N MET A 65 3.59 -8.10 6.40
CA MET A 65 2.72 -7.52 7.42
C MET A 65 1.30 -7.39 6.89
N GLN A 66 0.32 -7.74 7.72
CA GLN A 66 -1.09 -7.67 7.39
C GLN A 66 -1.65 -6.31 7.75
N GLY A 67 -2.29 -5.64 6.80
CA GLY A 67 -2.87 -4.32 6.98
C GLY A 67 -4.39 -4.30 6.84
N ALA A 68 -5.01 -3.38 7.56
CA ALA A 68 -6.45 -3.16 7.50
C ALA A 68 -6.78 -1.66 7.46
N VAL A 69 -7.86 -1.32 6.77
CA VAL A 69 -8.44 0.03 6.77
C VAL A 69 -9.82 -0.04 7.39
N HIS A 70 -10.08 0.82 8.36
CA HIS A 70 -11.32 0.90 9.13
C HIS A 70 -11.96 2.27 8.97
N VAL A 71 -13.29 2.33 8.90
CA VAL A 71 -14.03 3.60 8.96
C VAL A 71 -14.82 3.62 10.27
N PRO A 72 -14.36 4.36 11.30
CA PRO A 72 -15.10 4.48 12.55
C PRO A 72 -16.50 5.06 12.30
N ASN A 73 -17.53 4.39 12.82
CA ASN A 73 -18.94 4.78 12.72
C ASN A 73 -19.50 4.97 11.29
N GLY A 74 -18.78 4.52 10.25
CA GLY A 74 -19.24 4.55 8.86
C GLY A 74 -19.20 5.91 8.14
N PHE A 75 -18.70 6.98 8.77
CA PHE A 75 -18.60 8.32 8.15
C PHE A 75 -17.35 9.11 8.56
N GLY A 76 -16.39 8.47 9.25
CA GLY A 76 -15.15 9.08 9.71
C GLY A 76 -14.01 9.01 8.68
N SER A 77 -12.86 9.59 9.02
CA SER A 77 -11.62 9.37 8.26
C SER A 77 -11.30 7.87 8.21
N PRO A 78 -10.92 7.31 7.05
CA PRO A 78 -10.44 5.94 6.98
C PRO A 78 -9.12 5.86 7.74
N LEU A 79 -9.09 5.01 8.75
CA LEU A 79 -7.95 4.78 9.64
C LEU A 79 -7.28 3.47 9.23
N TRP A 80 -5.96 3.36 9.39
CA TRP A 80 -5.25 2.13 9.03
C TRP A 80 -4.41 1.58 10.16
N SER A 81 -4.20 0.26 10.14
CA SER A 81 -3.33 -0.47 11.05
C SER A 81 -2.53 -1.53 10.30
N ILE A 82 -1.43 -1.96 10.90
CA ILE A 82 -0.62 -3.09 10.43
C ILE A 82 -0.22 -3.99 11.60
N GLU A 83 -0.27 -5.29 11.37
CA GLU A 83 0.15 -6.35 12.28
C GLU A 83 1.14 -7.28 11.57
N GLY A 84 2.15 -7.74 12.28
CA GLY A 84 3.10 -8.73 11.77
C GLY A 84 3.98 -9.27 12.89
N PRO A 85 4.97 -10.13 12.57
CA PRO A 85 5.93 -10.61 13.56
C PRO A 85 6.60 -9.46 14.31
N CYS A 86 6.75 -9.56 15.63
CA CYS A 86 7.41 -8.53 16.46
C CYS A 86 8.89 -8.32 16.13
N SER A 87 9.51 -9.29 15.47
CA SER A 87 10.89 -9.24 15.00
C SER A 87 11.04 -9.96 13.66
N PRO A 88 12.00 -9.54 12.82
CA PRO A 88 12.31 -10.25 11.59
C PRO A 88 12.90 -11.64 11.90
N PRO A 89 12.82 -12.61 10.95
CA PRO A 89 13.20 -14.01 11.18
C PRO A 89 14.63 -14.22 11.68
N GLU A 90 15.56 -13.34 11.29
CA GLU A 90 16.97 -13.37 11.73
C GLU A 90 17.17 -13.13 13.23
N PHE A 91 16.19 -12.51 13.90
CA PHE A 91 16.17 -12.30 15.35
C PHE A 91 15.13 -13.17 16.06
N ALA A 92 14.43 -14.05 15.33
CA ALA A 92 13.45 -14.96 15.91
C ALA A 92 14.13 -16.16 16.59
N GLU A 93 13.58 -16.62 17.71
CA GLU A 93 14.06 -17.83 18.37
C GLU A 93 13.61 -19.08 17.58
N GLU A 94 14.59 -19.88 17.14
CA GLU A 94 14.34 -21.04 16.29
C GLU A 94 13.42 -22.05 17.00
N GLY A 95 12.34 -22.44 16.34
CA GLY A 95 11.37 -23.41 16.87
C GLY A 95 10.28 -22.81 17.76
N THR A 96 10.25 -21.49 17.95
CA THR A 96 9.14 -20.79 18.61
C THR A 96 8.18 -20.17 17.58
N PRO A 97 6.86 -20.19 17.83
CA PRO A 97 5.91 -19.41 17.04
C PRO A 97 6.27 -17.91 17.12
N ALA A 98 6.21 -17.22 15.98
CA ALA A 98 6.41 -15.78 15.95
C ALA A 98 5.33 -15.06 16.76
N GLU A 99 5.76 -14.24 17.72
CA GLU A 99 4.89 -13.29 18.40
C GLU A 99 4.43 -12.22 17.40
N LEU A 100 3.14 -11.88 17.41
CA LEU A 100 2.57 -10.86 16.54
C LEU A 100 2.43 -9.54 17.31
N CYS A 101 2.85 -8.47 16.66
CA CYS A 101 2.79 -7.10 17.16
C CYS A 101 1.95 -6.25 16.21
N GLU A 102 1.14 -5.37 16.79
CA GLU A 102 0.53 -4.26 16.09
C GLU A 102 1.50 -3.07 16.11
N PHE A 103 1.84 -2.52 14.93
CA PHE A 103 2.82 -1.42 14.80
C PHE A 103 2.16 -0.04 14.78
N LEU A 104 0.83 0.00 14.77
CA LEU A 104 0.02 1.21 14.88
C LEU A 104 -1.07 0.93 15.90
N ASP A 105 -0.91 1.52 17.09
CA ASP A 105 -1.78 1.30 18.24
C ASP A 105 -3.16 1.99 18.11
N ASP A 106 -4.11 1.51 18.92
CA ASP A 106 -5.50 1.98 19.00
C ASP A 106 -5.67 3.45 19.39
N THR A 107 -4.63 4.03 19.97
CA THR A 107 -4.54 5.45 20.31
C THR A 107 -4.00 6.33 19.19
N GLN A 108 -3.39 5.75 18.14
CA GLN A 108 -2.64 6.47 17.10
C GLN A 108 -2.93 6.01 15.67
N TYR A 109 -4.13 5.49 15.38
CA TYR A 109 -4.47 5.16 14.00
C TYR A 109 -4.47 6.43 13.12
N PRO A 110 -3.51 6.58 12.18
CA PRO A 110 -3.50 7.70 11.28
C PRO A 110 -4.59 7.51 10.23
N ALA A 111 -5.07 8.61 9.66
CA ALA A 111 -5.84 8.50 8.44
C ALA A 111 -4.96 7.96 7.30
N ILE A 112 -5.53 7.15 6.44
CA ILE A 112 -4.90 6.71 5.19
C ILE A 112 -5.31 7.65 4.05
N TYR A 113 -4.36 7.94 3.16
CA TYR A 113 -4.58 8.86 2.04
C TYR A 113 -4.21 8.22 0.71
N GLY A 114 -4.83 8.71 -0.35
CA GLY A 114 -4.43 8.44 -1.72
C GLY A 114 -4.27 9.74 -2.51
N GLU A 115 -3.37 9.73 -3.49
CA GLU A 115 -3.24 10.78 -4.49
C GLU A 115 -4.05 10.43 -5.74
N TYR A 116 -4.92 11.35 -6.17
CA TYR A 116 -5.76 11.20 -7.34
C TYR A 116 -5.67 12.47 -8.17
N ASP A 117 -5.26 12.36 -9.44
CA ASP A 117 -5.10 13.50 -10.34
C ASP A 117 -4.26 14.65 -9.71
N GLY A 118 -3.16 14.30 -9.04
CA GLY A 118 -2.30 15.27 -8.34
C GLY A 118 -2.86 15.84 -7.03
N LYS A 119 -3.94 15.27 -6.47
CA LYS A 119 -4.58 15.73 -5.23
C LYS A 119 -4.61 14.65 -4.17
N VAL A 120 -4.05 14.97 -3.01
CA VAL A 120 -4.14 14.12 -1.81
C VAL A 120 -5.50 14.27 -1.15
N ARG A 121 -6.17 13.14 -0.93
CA ARG A 121 -7.43 13.03 -0.18
C ARG A 121 -7.44 11.72 0.60
N PHE A 122 -8.43 11.54 1.47
CA PHE A 122 -8.63 10.24 2.12
C PHE A 122 -8.75 9.12 1.08
N LEU A 123 -8.25 7.94 1.43
CA LEU A 123 -8.38 6.77 0.57
C LEU A 123 -9.85 6.53 0.23
N ASP A 124 -10.17 6.52 -1.07
CA ASP A 124 -11.47 6.11 -1.56
C ASP A 124 -11.54 4.58 -1.53
N THR A 125 -12.47 4.05 -0.73
CA THR A 125 -12.67 2.61 -0.59
C THR A 125 -13.91 2.13 -1.33
N GLY A 126 -14.62 3.02 -2.04
CA GLY A 126 -15.87 2.72 -2.74
C GLY A 126 -17.07 2.43 -1.82
N VAL A 127 -16.86 2.35 -0.50
CA VAL A 127 -17.91 1.97 0.46
C VAL A 127 -19.04 3.01 0.52
N ASP A 128 -18.70 4.30 0.45
CA ASP A 128 -19.69 5.38 0.53
C ASP A 128 -20.46 5.60 -0.78
N THR A 129 -19.91 5.12 -1.90
CA THR A 129 -20.42 5.38 -3.25
C THR A 129 -21.05 4.15 -3.91
N GLY A 130 -20.79 2.95 -3.39
CA GLY A 130 -21.30 1.69 -3.94
C GLY A 130 -20.76 1.34 -5.32
N VAL A 131 -19.68 1.99 -5.75
CA VAL A 131 -18.95 1.72 -7.00
C VAL A 131 -17.59 1.13 -6.68
N ASP A 132 -16.93 0.54 -7.69
CA ASP A 132 -15.56 0.06 -7.54
C ASP A 132 -14.64 1.19 -7.07
N ALA A 133 -13.86 0.90 -6.02
CA ALA A 133 -12.95 1.87 -5.42
C ALA A 133 -11.92 2.36 -6.45
N ALA A 134 -11.85 3.68 -6.61
CA ALA A 134 -10.87 4.31 -7.50
C ALA A 134 -9.45 3.94 -7.06
N VAL A 135 -8.57 3.68 -8.02
CA VAL A 135 -7.16 3.40 -7.76
C VAL A 135 -6.37 4.72 -7.74
N PRO A 136 -5.80 5.11 -6.59
CA PRO A 136 -4.93 6.27 -6.54
C PRO A 136 -3.59 6.03 -7.26
N GLU A 137 -2.95 7.11 -7.70
CA GLU A 137 -1.58 7.10 -8.24
C GLU A 137 -0.55 6.82 -7.14
N GLN A 138 -0.84 7.23 -5.91
CA GLN A 138 -0.03 6.95 -4.73
C GLN A 138 -0.89 6.61 -3.51
N ILE A 139 -0.43 5.70 -2.67
CA ILE A 139 -0.96 5.45 -1.33
C ILE A 139 0.00 6.05 -0.31
N ILE A 140 -0.52 6.76 0.66
CA ILE A 140 0.25 7.33 1.75
C ILE A 140 -0.24 6.70 3.05
N LEU A 141 0.71 6.11 3.77
CA LEU A 141 0.56 5.44 5.05
C LEU A 141 1.31 6.25 6.13
N PRO A 142 0.71 7.34 6.66
CA PRO A 142 1.43 8.24 7.57
C PRO A 142 1.96 7.50 8.81
N ASN A 143 3.19 7.83 9.21
CA ASN A 143 3.91 7.22 10.33
C ASN A 143 4.42 5.78 10.10
N LEU A 144 4.24 5.19 8.92
CA LEU A 144 4.74 3.84 8.64
C LEU A 144 6.25 3.73 8.90
N ALA A 145 7.04 4.61 8.29
CA ALA A 145 8.49 4.58 8.42
C ALA A 145 8.93 4.77 9.87
N ALA A 146 8.28 5.69 10.60
CA ALA A 146 8.58 5.95 12.00
C ALA A 146 8.24 4.74 12.90
N SER A 147 7.05 4.15 12.75
CA SER A 147 6.63 2.97 13.52
C SER A 147 7.60 1.80 13.34
N LEU A 148 8.04 1.55 12.11
CA LEU A 148 8.97 0.47 11.81
C LEU A 148 10.42 0.81 12.20
N TRP A 149 10.83 2.08 12.15
CA TRP A 149 12.14 2.53 12.63
C TRP A 149 12.32 2.34 14.14
N TYR A 150 11.26 2.52 14.93
CA TYR A 150 11.30 2.30 16.38
C TYR A 150 11.03 0.84 16.78
N SER A 151 11.02 -0.08 15.81
CA SER A 151 10.83 -1.51 16.04
C SER A 151 12.12 -2.32 15.80
N ASN A 152 12.02 -3.65 15.93
CA ASN A 152 13.12 -4.57 15.64
C ASN A 152 13.48 -4.65 14.13
N TYR A 153 12.65 -4.12 13.24
CA TYR A 153 12.91 -4.13 11.79
C TYR A 153 13.95 -3.11 11.34
N ARG A 154 14.28 -2.12 12.19
CA ARG A 154 15.23 -1.05 11.84
C ARG A 154 16.56 -1.57 11.28
N GLN A 155 17.12 -2.60 11.90
CA GLN A 155 18.46 -3.11 11.54
C GLN A 155 18.47 -3.86 10.20
N THR A 156 17.32 -4.41 9.81
CA THR A 156 17.18 -5.24 8.61
C THR A 156 16.68 -4.43 7.42
N GLU A 157 15.75 -3.50 7.65
CA GLU A 157 15.08 -2.78 6.56
C GLU A 157 15.76 -1.45 6.20
N TRP A 158 16.48 -0.80 7.12
CA TRP A 158 17.21 0.43 6.86
C TRP A 158 18.69 0.17 6.59
N LEU A 159 18.98 -0.37 5.40
CA LEU A 159 20.34 -0.54 4.91
C LEU A 159 20.88 0.78 4.35
N ASP A 160 22.22 0.89 4.26
CA ASP A 160 22.87 2.08 3.73
C ASP A 160 22.40 2.42 2.31
N GLY A 161 21.95 3.67 2.11
CA GLY A 161 21.49 4.18 0.82
C GLY A 161 20.01 3.91 0.50
N ILE A 162 19.24 3.35 1.44
CA ILE A 162 17.79 3.21 1.36
C ILE A 162 17.11 4.37 2.11
N ASP A 163 16.16 5.05 1.47
CA ASP A 163 15.29 6.04 2.12
C ASP A 163 13.87 5.46 2.22
N VAL A 164 13.50 5.04 3.42
CA VAL A 164 12.17 4.50 3.68
C VAL A 164 11.23 5.63 4.07
N GLY A 165 10.10 5.73 3.36
CA GLY A 165 9.07 6.73 3.63
C GLY A 165 7.69 6.11 3.90
N ASP A 166 6.68 6.96 3.76
CA ASP A 166 5.28 6.63 4.01
C ASP A 166 4.47 6.47 2.70
N ALA A 167 5.04 6.86 1.56
CA ALA A 167 4.36 6.88 0.26
C ALA A 167 4.76 5.70 -0.63
N PHE A 168 3.77 5.16 -1.34
CA PHE A 168 3.90 4.08 -2.30
C PHE A 168 3.27 4.51 -3.62
N THR A 169 3.98 4.33 -4.72
CA THR A 169 3.51 4.68 -6.07
C THR A 169 2.91 3.46 -6.76
N LEU A 170 1.81 3.64 -7.47
CA LEU A 170 1.18 2.58 -8.25
C LEU A 170 2.16 2.05 -9.31
N GLU A 171 2.46 0.75 -9.24
CA GLU A 171 3.34 0.08 -10.21
C GLU A 171 2.52 -0.75 -11.22
N GLY A 172 1.36 -1.25 -10.81
CA GLY A 172 0.48 -2.04 -11.65
C GLY A 172 -0.65 -2.71 -10.88
N CYS A 173 -1.33 -3.65 -11.53
CA CYS A 173 -2.41 -4.43 -10.93
C CYS A 173 -2.28 -5.91 -11.31
N ASP A 174 -2.70 -6.79 -10.39
CA ASP A 174 -2.70 -8.25 -10.54
C ASP A 174 -4.03 -8.80 -11.10
#